data_AF-U9T399-F1
#
_entry.id   AF-U9T399-F1
#
_cell.length_a   1.000
_cell.length_b   1.000
_cell.length_c   1.000
_cell.angle_alpha   90.00
_cell.angle_beta   90.00
_cell.angle_gamma   90.00
#
_symmetry.space_group_name_H-M   'P 1'
#
loop_
_entity.id
_entity.type
_entity.pdbx_description
1 polymer ?
#
loop_
_entity_poly.entity_id
_entity_poly.type
_entity_poly.pdbx_seq_one_letter_code
_entity_poly.pdbx_strand_id
1 'polypeptide(L)'
;MYTASSSSANWRFTLSDGERKTNVKRLFVLFEVFNINLNVNQRFTASKKWEDDAHKRAKSKYEYNQTLVAKMRAIQQQQLQQKQRRQQQQNQQTDAVEILRSS
;
A
#
# COMPACT_ATOMS: atom_id res chain seq x y z
N MET A 1 -19.11 13.37 38.18
CA MET A 1 -19.06 12.07 37.48
C MET A 1 -19.72 12.24 36.12
N TYR A 2 -18.96 12.49 35.06
CA TYR A 2 -19.51 12.54 33.70
C TYR A 2 -19.45 11.12 33.13
N THR A 3 -20.55 10.39 33.21
CA THR A 3 -20.73 9.18 32.41
C THR A 3 -20.92 9.61 30.97
N ALA A 4 -19.81 9.72 30.24
CA ALA A 4 -19.84 9.81 28.79
C ALA A 4 -20.36 8.48 28.25
N SER A 5 -21.69 8.35 28.20
CA SER A 5 -22.39 7.36 27.39
C SER A 5 -22.17 7.72 25.92
N SER A 6 -20.93 7.59 25.44
CA SER A 6 -20.63 7.67 24.02
C SER A 6 -21.10 6.36 23.42
N SER A 7 -22.33 6.35 22.91
CA SER A 7 -22.76 5.35 21.93
C SER A 7 -21.67 5.32 20.86
N SER A 8 -20.90 4.23 20.81
CA SER A 8 -19.97 4.01 19.73
C SER A 8 -20.82 3.71 18.50
N ALA A 9 -21.34 4.77 17.87
CA ALA A 9 -21.92 4.69 16.55
C ALA A 9 -20.91 3.90 15.71
N ASN A 10 -21.28 2.69 15.29
CA ASN A 10 -20.37 1.81 14.57
C ASN A 10 -19.86 2.61 13.38
N TRP A 11 -18.59 3.02 13.45
CA TRP A 11 -17.97 4.01 12.56
C TRP A 11 -18.03 3.59 11.08
N ARG A 12 -18.32 2.31 10.83
CA ARG A 12 -18.60 1.76 9.52
C ARG A 12 -19.86 2.36 8.89
N PHE A 13 -20.88 2.69 9.69
CA PHE A 13 -22.07 3.39 9.22
C PHE A 13 -21.83 4.89 8.97
N THR A 14 -20.73 5.44 9.49
CA THR A 14 -20.34 6.83 9.22
C THR A 14 -19.38 6.96 8.04
N LEU A 15 -19.05 5.84 7.38
CA LEU A 15 -18.34 5.82 6.11
C LEU A 15 -19.33 5.69 4.97
N SER A 16 -19.32 6.68 4.09
CA SER A 16 -20.05 6.61 2.84
C SER A 16 -19.39 5.62 1.87
N ASP A 17 -20.20 5.04 0.98
CA ASP A 17 -19.69 4.26 -0.15
C ASP A 17 -18.70 5.05 -1.00
N GLY A 18 -18.89 6.38 -1.11
CA GLY A 18 -17.99 7.28 -1.82
C GLY A 18 -16.59 7.36 -1.19
N GLU A 19 -16.51 7.44 0.15
CA GLU A 19 -15.24 7.41 0.88
C GLU A 19 -14.52 6.07 0.68
N ARG A 20 -15.24 4.95 0.79
CA ARG A 20 -14.67 3.62 0.58
C ARG A 20 -14.15 3.42 -0.84
N LYS A 21 -14.93 3.82 -1.86
CA LYS A 21 -14.50 3.82 -3.27
C LYS A 21 -13.25 4.68 -3.50
N THR A 22 -13.18 5.84 -2.85
CA THR A 22 -12.01 6.73 -2.92
C THR A 22 -10.77 6.05 -2.34
N ASN A 23 -10.91 5.34 -1.22
CA ASN A 23 -9.81 4.59 -0.61
C ASN A 23 -9.33 3.42 -1.49
N VAL A 24 -10.27 2.67 -2.10
CA VAL A 24 -9.92 1.64 -3.09
C VAL A 24 -9.18 2.25 -4.28
N LYS A 25 -9.64 3.39 -4.80
CA LYS A 25 -8.98 4.10 -5.91
C LYS A 25 -7.56 4.54 -5.56
N ARG A 26 -7.34 5.05 -4.34
CA ARG A 26 -5.98 5.43 -3.86
C ARG A 26 -5.05 4.22 -3.81
N LEU A 27 -5.51 3.08 -3.30
CA LEU A 27 -4.75 1.82 -3.31
C LEU A 27 -4.46 1.36 -4.74
N PHE A 28 -5.43 1.47 -5.64
CA PHE A 28 -5.28 1.09 -7.05
C PHE A 28 -4.22 1.92 -7.76
N VAL A 29 -4.28 3.24 -7.64
CA VAL A 29 -3.32 4.17 -8.25
C VAL A 29 -1.90 3.91 -7.75
N LEU A 30 -1.72 3.49 -6.50
CA LEU A 30 -0.39 3.10 -6.01
C LEU A 30 0.18 1.90 -6.76
N PHE A 31 -0.63 0.88 -7.07
CA PHE A 31 -0.17 -0.24 -7.89
C PHE A 31 0.21 0.20 -9.31
N GLU A 32 -0.45 1.24 -9.86
CA GLU A 32 -0.09 1.82 -11.16
C GLU A 32 1.23 2.59 -11.10
N VAL A 33 1.36 3.52 -10.14
CA VAL A 33 2.56 4.36 -9.95
C VAL A 33 3.81 3.51 -9.73
N PHE A 34 3.67 2.42 -8.98
CA PHE A 34 4.79 1.54 -8.68
C PHE A 34 5.03 0.44 -9.72
N ASN A 35 4.26 0.43 -10.82
CA ASN A 35 4.35 -0.53 -11.91
C ASN A 35 4.50 -1.98 -11.40
N ILE A 36 3.67 -2.33 -10.40
CA ILE A 36 3.67 -3.67 -9.84
C ILE A 36 3.12 -4.59 -10.94
N ASN A 37 3.84 -5.69 -11.24
CA ASN A 37 3.53 -6.68 -12.28
C ASN A 37 2.21 -7.41 -11.99
N LEU A 38 1.11 -6.69 -12.09
CA LEU A 38 -0.26 -7.12 -11.94
C LEU A 38 -1.05 -6.47 -13.07
N ASN A 39 -1.89 -7.25 -13.73
CA ASN A 39 -2.83 -6.67 -14.69
C ASN A 39 -3.87 -5.78 -13.97
N VAL A 40 -4.59 -4.97 -14.73
CA VAL A 40 -5.59 -4.00 -14.21
C VAL A 40 -6.59 -4.67 -13.25
N ASN A 41 -7.12 -5.85 -13.64
CA ASN A 41 -8.11 -6.56 -12.83
C ASN A 41 -7.54 -7.09 -11.51
N GLN A 42 -6.30 -7.58 -11.54
CA GLN A 42 -5.57 -8.02 -10.35
C GLN A 42 -5.29 -6.85 -9.40
N ARG A 43 -4.87 -5.69 -9.92
CA ARG A 43 -4.66 -4.47 -9.12
C ARG A 43 -5.94 -4.01 -8.45
N PHE A 44 -7.05 -4.01 -9.18
CA PHE A 44 -8.36 -3.66 -8.63
C PHE A 44 -8.80 -4.63 -7.54
N THR A 45 -8.72 -5.93 -7.82
CA THR A 45 -9.11 -6.99 -6.88
C THR A 45 -8.29 -6.93 -5.60
N ALA A 46 -6.97 -6.75 -5.72
CA ALA A 46 -6.09 -6.58 -4.58
C ALA A 46 -6.47 -5.33 -3.77
N SER A 47 -6.64 -4.18 -4.43
CA SER A 47 -6.99 -2.91 -3.78
C SER A 47 -8.30 -3.00 -3.00
N LYS A 48 -9.32 -3.61 -3.60
CA LYS A 48 -10.62 -3.85 -2.97
C LYS A 48 -10.47 -4.78 -1.76
N LYS A 49 -9.77 -5.90 -1.90
CA LYS A 49 -9.54 -6.85 -0.80
C LYS A 49 -8.82 -6.20 0.38
N TRP A 50 -7.80 -5.39 0.13
CA TRP A 50 -7.07 -4.68 1.19
C TRP A 50 -7.96 -3.68 1.93
N GLU A 51 -8.77 -2.91 1.20
CA GLU A 51 -9.71 -1.96 1.81
C GLU A 51 -10.79 -2.68 2.62
N ASP A 52 -11.40 -3.75 2.07
CA ASP A 52 -12.39 -4.57 2.76
C ASP A 52 -11.84 -5.17 4.05
N ASP A 53 -10.61 -5.68 4.00
CA ASP A 53 -9.92 -6.25 5.17
C ASP A 53 -9.64 -5.21 6.24
N ALA A 54 -9.18 -4.01 5.86
CA ALA A 54 -8.97 -2.90 6.79
C ALA A 54 -10.29 -2.45 7.42
N HIS A 55 -11.35 -2.34 6.60
CA HIS A 55 -12.68 -1.95 7.05
C HIS A 55 -13.29 -2.96 8.04
N LYS A 56 -13.08 -4.26 7.79
CA LYS A 56 -13.53 -5.33 8.69
C LYS A 56 -12.75 -5.36 10.00
N ARG A 57 -11.43 -5.22 9.97
CA ARG A 57 -10.57 -5.43 11.15
C ARG A 57 -10.44 -4.21 12.08
N ALA A 58 -10.48 -3.00 11.54
CA ALA A 58 -10.27 -1.79 12.35
C ALA A 58 -11.36 -1.61 13.43
N LYS A 59 -10.98 -1.15 14.61
CA LYS A 59 -11.91 -0.87 15.71
C LYS A 59 -12.46 0.56 15.66
N SER A 60 -11.84 1.44 14.87
CA SER A 60 -12.26 2.83 14.67
C SER A 60 -11.99 3.33 13.24
N LYS A 61 -12.66 4.42 12.83
CA LYS A 61 -12.40 5.11 11.55
C LYS A 61 -10.94 5.59 11.47
N TYR A 62 -10.38 6.03 12.60
CA TYR A 62 -8.99 6.43 12.69
C TYR A 62 -8.04 5.25 12.41
N GLU A 63 -8.24 4.12 13.07
CA GLU A 63 -7.43 2.90 12.86
C GLU A 63 -7.54 2.39 11.42
N TYR A 64 -8.74 2.44 10.84
CA TYR A 64 -8.96 2.12 9.43
C TYR A 64 -8.10 3.00 8.51
N ASN A 65 -8.16 4.32 8.69
CA ASN A 65 -7.37 5.25 7.88
C ASN A 65 -5.87 5.05 8.09
N GLN A 66 -5.42 4.83 9.33
CA GLN A 66 -4.01 4.54 9.62
C GLN A 66 -3.55 3.23 8.97
N THR A 67 -4.38 2.19 8.99
CA THR A 67 -4.09 0.90 8.35
C THR A 67 -3.91 1.06 6.84
N LEU A 68 -4.78 1.84 6.20
CA LEU A 68 -4.65 2.16 4.78
C LEU A 68 -3.34 2.91 4.51
N VAL A 69 -3.06 4.01 5.23
CA VAL A 69 -1.83 4.79 5.06
C VAL A 69 -0.56 3.95 5.28
N ALA A 70 -0.55 3.12 6.32
CA ALA A 70 0.57 2.22 6.61
C ALA A 70 0.80 1.24 5.45
N LYS A 71 -0.28 0.71 4.85
CA LYS A 71 -0.16 -0.17 3.68
C LYS A 71 0.42 0.55 2.47
N MET A 72 -0.01 1.77 2.20
CA MET A 72 0.52 2.60 1.10
C MET A 72 2.02 2.85 1.27
N ARG A 73 2.45 3.24 2.48
CA ARG A 73 3.86 3.45 2.82
C ARG A 73 4.69 2.18 2.68
N ALA A 74 4.17 1.03 3.12
CA ALA A 74 4.86 -0.24 2.99
C ALA A 74 5.10 -0.62 1.51
N ILE A 75 4.10 -0.43 0.65
CA ILE A 75 4.25 -0.66 -0.80
C ILE A 75 5.34 0.25 -1.38
N GLN A 76 5.32 1.54 -1.05
CA GLN A 76 6.33 2.50 -1.49
C GLN A 76 7.74 2.10 -1.05
N GLN A 77 7.91 1.68 0.21
CA GLN A 77 9.21 1.25 0.75
C GLN A 77 9.73 -0.02 0.07
N GLN A 78 8.86 -1.01 -0.16
CA GLN A 78 9.23 -2.24 -0.87
C GLN A 78 9.75 -1.94 -2.28
N GLN A 79 9.12 -0.97 -2.95
CA GLN A 79 9.52 -0.57 -4.31
C GLN A 79 10.85 0.18 -4.34
N LEU A 80 11.08 1.07 -3.37
CA LEU A 80 12.36 1.73 -3.23
C LEU A 80 13.50 0.72 -2.98
N GLN A 81 13.28 -0.26 -2.10
CA GLN A 81 14.26 -1.31 -1.84
C GLN A 81 14.52 -2.18 -3.09
N GLN A 82 13.49 -2.53 -3.86
CA GLN A 82 13.67 -3.29 -5.11
C GLN A 82 14.44 -2.51 -6.18
N LYS A 83 14.29 -1.18 -6.25
CA LYS A 83 15.09 -0.34 -7.17
C LYS A 83 16.57 -0.31 -6.74
N GLN A 84 16.84 -0.13 -5.45
CA GLN A 84 18.21 -0.13 -4.92
C GLN A 84 18.93 -1.47 -5.15
N ARG A 85 18.24 -2.60 -4.93
CA ARG A 85 18.82 -3.93 -5.19
C ARG A 85 19.19 -4.15 -6.66
N ARG A 86 18.38 -3.64 -7.60
CA ARG A 86 18.66 -3.73 -9.04
C ARG A 86 19.88 -2.91 -9.46
N GLN A 87 20.06 -1.71 -8.89
CA GLN A 87 21.27 -0.90 -9.16
C GLN A 87 22.55 -1.56 -8.63
N GLN A 88 22.51 -2.19 -7.45
CA GLN A 88 23.69 -2.88 -6.92
C GLN A 88 24.12 -4.09 -7.76
N GLN A 89 23.17 -4.88 -8.29
CA GLN A 89 23.49 -6.02 -9.15
C GLN A 89 24.08 -5.61 -10.50
N GLN A 90 23.67 -4.46 -11.04
CA GLN A 90 24.19 -3.96 -12.32
C GLN A 90 25.61 -3.41 -12.18
N ASN A 91 25.93 -2.72 -11.08
CA ASN A 91 27.29 -2.23 -10.84
C ASN A 91 28.29 -3.37 -10.63
N GLN A 92 27.92 -4.45 -9.92
CA GLN A 92 28.83 -5.59 -9.72
C GLN A 92 29.19 -6.34 -11.01
N GLN A 93 28.28 -6.42 -11.99
CA GLN A 93 28.60 -7.00 -13.29
C GLN A 93 29.47 -6.09 -14.15
N THR A 94 29.36 -4.76 -13.98
CA THR A 94 30.18 -3.80 -14.73
C THR A 94 31.62 -3.83 -14.22
N ASP A 95 31.83 -3.80 -12.91
CA ASP A 95 33.17 -3.92 -12.30
C ASP A 95 33.85 -5.26 -12.66
N ALA A 96 33.10 -6.37 -12.64
CA ALA A 96 33.65 -7.68 -12.98
C ALA A 96 34.07 -7.79 -14.46
N VAL A 97 33.33 -7.16 -15.38
CA VAL A 97 33.66 -7.16 -16.81
C VAL A 97 34.80 -6.17 -17.14
N GLU A 98 34.88 -5.05 -16.43
CA GLU A 98 35.95 -4.06 -16.60
C GLU A 98 37.30 -4.58 -16.10
N ILE A 99 37.31 -5.33 -14.98
CA ILE A 99 38.52 -6.02 -14.48
C ILE A 99 39.02 -7.08 -15.49
N LEU A 100 38.11 -7.87 -16.08
CA LEU A 100 38.48 -8.88 -17.08
C LEU A 100 38.96 -8.29 -18.41
N ARG A 101 38.52 -7.09 -18.79
CA ARG A 101 39.00 -6.39 -19.99
C ARG A 101 40.35 -5.68 -19.80
N SER A 102 40.74 -5.45 -18.56
CA SER A 102 41.97 -4.72 -18.19
C SER A 102 43.14 -5.65 -17.84
N SER A 103 42.95 -6.97 -17.94
CA SER A 103 43.96 -8.02 -17.72
C SER A 103 44.40 -8.64 -19.04
#